data_AF-A0A528TVF6-F1
#
_entry.id   AF-A0A528TVF6-F1
#
_cell.length_a   1.000
_cell.length_b   1.000
_cell.length_c   1.000
_cell.angle_alpha   90.00
_cell.angle_beta   90.00
_cell.angle_gamma   90.00
#
_symmetry.space_group_name_H-M   'P 1'
#
loop_
_entity.id
_entity.type
_entity.pdbx_description
1 polymer ?
#
loop_
_entity_poly.entity_id
_entity_poly.type
_entity_poly.pdbx_seq_one_letter_code
_entity_poly.pdbx_strand_id
1 'polypeptide(L)'
;LVTLQNLVLEGDELRATSRTDFEAYEKKVETALFKLERIVGPEERSDFDEVAALAREHVNQRRELMQLHEQRNEAVAEQGNEDQGRDQRGEVNEQWEAAITKHGEAIVEAANDVLMEIDAAATVLADLEKSEPVHDPEIGGYTYAISEKEREETEQLRAKIEQQHDKAISRAARLVIEGNTYIREVAEQHPDLQRAIDQAEKHAQRPEEEKDKTPANVDTIAEQQRDLRNEEAERQPNDTDAREAHELASTVDATNRLQDQVNKD
;
A
#
# COMPACT_ATOMS: atom_id res chain seq x y z
N LEU A 1 26.60 31.12 24.96
CA LEU A 1 25.31 30.57 24.50
C LEU A 1 25.29 30.28 22.99
N VAL A 2 25.42 31.27 22.11
CA VAL A 2 25.39 31.07 20.64
C VAL A 2 26.37 30.00 20.13
N THR A 3 27.56 29.90 20.71
CA THR A 3 28.57 28.90 20.30
C THR A 3 28.16 27.45 20.64
N LEU A 4 27.52 27.21 21.78
CA LEU A 4 27.01 25.88 22.16
C LEU A 4 25.78 25.50 21.36
N GLN A 5 24.89 26.47 21.10
CA GLN A 5 23.72 26.26 20.25
C GLN A 5 24.10 25.83 18.83
N ASN A 6 25.09 26.49 18.23
CA ASN A 6 25.61 26.10 16.91
C ASN A 6 26.27 24.70 16.93
N LEU A 7 26.93 24.33 18.03
CA LEU A 7 27.50 22.99 18.17
C LEU A 7 26.41 21.93 18.31
N VAL A 8 25.35 22.17 19.07
CA VAL A 8 24.20 21.24 19.16
C VAL A 8 23.57 21.02 17.77
N LEU A 9 23.46 22.07 16.95
CA LEU A 9 22.99 21.95 15.57
C LEU A 9 23.97 21.19 14.65
N GLU A 10 25.28 21.41 14.78
CA GLU A 10 26.31 20.61 14.10
C GLU A 10 26.21 19.13 14.54
N GLY A 11 25.90 18.90 15.81
CA GLY A 11 25.56 17.61 16.40
C GLY A 11 24.44 16.91 15.67
N ASP A 12 23.41 17.62 15.20
CA ASP A 12 22.26 17.09 14.46
C ASP A 12 22.55 16.70 13.01
N GLU A 13 23.65 17.18 12.41
CA GLU A 13 24.11 16.76 11.07
C GLU A 13 24.98 15.49 11.13
N LEU A 14 25.62 15.20 12.27
CA LEU A 14 26.55 14.06 12.45
C LEU A 14 25.88 12.67 12.56
N ARG A 15 24.64 12.52 12.06
CA ARG A 15 23.80 11.30 12.23
C ARG A 15 24.26 10.22 11.26
N ALA A 16 25.10 10.63 10.31
CA ALA A 16 25.59 9.85 9.18
C ALA A 16 27.12 9.95 9.00
N THR A 17 27.87 10.54 9.95
CA THR A 17 29.33 10.74 9.81
C THR A 17 30.13 9.65 10.52
N SER A 18 31.40 9.51 10.14
CA SER A 18 32.30 8.51 10.70
C SER A 18 32.55 8.73 12.19
N ARG A 19 32.92 7.66 12.92
CA ARG A 19 33.32 7.72 14.33
C ARG A 19 34.38 8.80 14.59
N THR A 20 35.32 8.97 13.67
CA THR A 20 36.39 9.99 13.74
C THR A 20 35.83 11.41 13.75
N ASP A 21 34.79 11.68 12.95
CA ASP A 21 34.15 13.00 12.89
C ASP A 21 33.36 13.28 14.17
N PHE A 22 32.73 12.25 14.73
CA PHE A 22 32.01 12.34 15.99
C PHE A 22 32.94 12.63 17.19
N GLU A 23 34.12 11.99 17.25
CA GLU A 23 35.12 12.27 18.28
C GLU A 23 35.64 13.72 18.21
N ALA A 24 35.80 14.26 17.00
CA ALA A 24 36.16 15.68 16.81
C ALA A 24 35.07 16.62 17.32
N TYR A 25 33.79 16.28 17.09
CA TYR A 25 32.64 17.01 17.60
C TYR A 25 32.55 17.00 19.13
N GLU A 26 32.67 15.83 19.76
CA GLU A 26 32.66 15.68 21.23
C GLU A 26 33.73 16.58 21.87
N LYS A 27 34.93 16.60 21.28
CA LYS A 27 36.01 17.46 21.75
C LYS A 27 35.69 18.95 21.62
N LYS A 28 35.01 19.37 20.54
CA LYS A 28 34.57 20.77 20.37
C LYS A 28 33.53 21.16 21.43
N VAL A 29 32.58 20.29 21.74
CA VAL A 29 31.54 20.51 22.76
C VAL A 29 32.19 20.66 24.15
N GLU A 30 33.04 19.73 24.57
CA GLU A 30 33.72 19.82 25.87
C GLU A 30 34.64 21.05 25.96
N THR A 31 35.33 21.40 24.87
CA THR A 31 36.15 22.62 24.82
C THR A 31 35.30 23.89 24.97
N ALA A 32 34.09 23.90 24.40
CA ALA A 32 33.15 25.01 24.52
C ALA A 32 32.57 25.12 25.93
N LEU A 33 32.19 23.99 26.55
CA LEU A 33 31.74 23.93 27.94
C LEU A 33 32.83 24.43 28.89
N PHE A 34 34.07 23.96 28.74
CA PHE A 34 35.21 24.40 29.55
C PHE A 34 35.51 25.90 29.43
N LYS A 35 35.42 26.46 28.22
CA LYS A 35 35.59 27.91 28.02
C LYS A 35 34.45 28.70 28.65
N LEU A 36 33.22 28.19 28.59
CA LEU A 36 32.05 28.84 29.17
C LEU A 36 32.11 28.83 30.70
N GLU A 37 32.48 27.70 31.31
CA GLU A 37 32.67 27.56 32.77
C GLU A 37 33.62 28.64 33.33
N ARG A 38 34.70 28.95 32.60
CA ARG A 38 35.70 29.95 33.00
C ARG A 38 35.18 31.39 32.97
N ILE A 39 34.09 31.65 32.25
CA ILE A 39 33.50 32.98 32.07
C ILE A 39 32.26 33.16 32.96
N VAL A 40 31.63 32.05 33.39
CA VAL A 40 30.44 32.03 34.24
C VAL A 40 30.74 32.51 35.66
N GLY A 41 29.96 33.50 36.12
CA GLY A 41 30.02 34.03 37.48
C GLY A 41 29.36 33.09 38.50
N PRO A 42 29.59 33.27 39.82
CA PRO A 42 29.06 32.39 40.85
C PRO A 42 27.52 32.34 40.91
N GLU A 43 26.82 33.38 40.46
CA GLU A 43 25.35 33.44 40.42
C GLU A 43 24.75 32.58 39.28
N GLU A 44 25.49 32.39 38.18
CA GLU A 44 25.04 31.69 36.97
C GLU A 44 25.55 30.23 36.91
N ARG A 45 26.24 29.75 37.97
CA ARG A 45 26.82 28.40 38.00
C ARG A 45 25.77 27.30 37.94
N SER A 46 24.63 27.47 38.59
CA SER A 46 23.56 26.48 38.57
C SER A 46 23.00 26.28 37.16
N ASP A 47 22.75 27.39 36.45
CA ASP A 47 22.25 27.36 35.08
C ASP A 47 23.29 26.76 34.11
N PHE A 48 24.57 27.06 34.34
CA PHE A 48 25.65 26.44 33.60
C PHE A 48 25.72 24.92 33.82
N ASP A 49 25.61 24.45 35.06
CA ASP A 49 25.66 23.02 35.38
C ASP A 49 24.50 22.25 34.71
N GLU A 50 23.31 22.84 34.66
CA GLU A 50 22.16 22.30 33.94
C GLU A 50 22.42 22.21 32.42
N VAL A 51 22.91 23.31 31.81
CA VAL A 51 23.24 23.34 30.38
C VAL A 51 24.36 22.37 30.04
N ALA A 52 25.36 22.22 30.91
CA ALA A 52 26.46 21.28 30.72
C ALA A 52 25.98 19.82 30.83
N ALA A 53 25.05 19.53 31.74
CA ALA A 53 24.43 18.22 31.85
C ALA A 53 23.64 17.87 30.56
N LEU A 54 22.79 18.78 30.08
CA LEU A 54 22.02 18.60 28.85
C LEU A 54 22.91 18.44 27.61
N ALA A 55 23.99 19.22 27.50
CA ALA A 55 24.93 19.11 26.39
C ALA A 55 25.63 17.75 26.36
N ARG A 56 26.04 17.23 27.53
CA ARG A 56 26.65 15.89 27.64
C ARG A 56 25.66 14.77 27.36
N GLU A 57 24.42 14.91 27.81
CA GLU A 57 23.34 13.98 27.48
C GLU A 57 23.09 13.93 25.97
N HIS A 58 23.02 15.09 25.31
CA HIS A 58 22.85 15.17 23.86
C HIS A 58 24.01 14.49 23.10
N VAL A 59 25.26 14.68 23.54
CA VAL A 59 26.42 13.97 22.95
C VAL A 59 26.29 12.45 23.17
N ASN A 60 25.86 12.00 24.34
CA ASN A 60 25.65 10.58 24.60
C ASN A 60 24.56 9.96 23.72
N GLN A 61 23.41 10.63 23.59
CA GLN A 61 22.33 10.21 22.68
C GLN A 61 22.84 10.13 21.23
N ARG A 62 23.70 11.06 20.83
CA ARG A 62 24.26 11.05 19.48
C ARG A 62 25.26 9.92 19.25
N ARG A 63 26.06 9.58 20.26
CA ARG A 63 26.95 8.40 20.23
C ARG A 63 26.16 7.12 20.01
N GLU A 64 25.04 6.95 20.72
CA GLU A 64 24.18 5.79 20.59
C GLU A 64 23.58 5.68 19.18
N LEU A 65 23.06 6.78 18.64
CA LEU A 65 22.54 6.80 17.25
C LEU A 65 23.63 6.47 16.21
N MET A 66 24.85 6.98 16.39
CA MET A 66 25.97 6.66 15.51
C MET A 66 26.34 5.17 15.59
N GLN A 67 26.41 4.60 16.80
CA GLN A 67 26.70 3.17 16.99
C GLN A 67 25.62 2.28 16.37
N LEU A 68 24.35 2.65 16.47
CA LEU A 68 23.27 1.93 15.80
C LEU A 68 23.40 1.99 14.28
N HIS A 69 23.79 3.15 13.74
CA HIS A 69 24.04 3.31 12.31
C HIS A 69 25.26 2.50 11.83
N GLU A 70 26.33 2.44 12.64
CA GLU A 70 27.52 1.62 12.39
C GLU A 70 27.16 0.13 12.42
N GLN A 71 26.45 -0.34 13.47
CA GLN A 71 25.97 -1.73 13.57
C GLN A 71 25.04 -2.12 12.42
N ARG A 72 24.13 -1.23 12.00
CA ARG A 72 23.26 -1.48 10.85
C ARG A 72 24.09 -1.58 9.57
N ASN A 73 25.06 -0.70 9.37
CA ASN A 73 25.93 -0.74 8.20
C ASN A 73 26.85 -1.97 8.21
N GLU A 74 27.33 -2.39 9.38
CA GLU A 74 28.07 -3.65 9.58
C GLU A 74 27.18 -4.86 9.29
N ALA A 75 25.94 -4.91 9.80
CA ALA A 75 24.99 -5.97 9.50
C ALA A 75 24.65 -6.04 8.00
N VAL A 76 24.53 -4.88 7.33
CA VAL A 76 24.34 -4.81 5.86
C VAL A 76 25.61 -5.24 5.12
N ALA A 77 26.80 -4.94 5.64
CA ALA A 77 28.06 -5.38 5.06
C ALA A 77 28.32 -6.87 5.29
N GLU A 78 27.94 -7.42 6.44
CA GLU A 78 27.98 -8.85 6.78
C GLU A 78 26.94 -9.63 5.98
N GLN A 79 25.73 -9.10 5.78
CA GLN A 79 24.76 -9.63 4.80
C GLN A 79 25.26 -9.49 3.35
N GLY A 80 26.12 -8.50 3.09
CA GLY A 80 26.79 -8.31 1.80
C GLY A 80 28.02 -9.20 1.59
N ASN A 81 28.45 -9.97 2.59
CA ASN A 81 29.65 -10.81 2.51
C ASN A 81 29.30 -12.29 2.29
N GLU A 82 29.28 -12.67 1.01
CA GLU A 82 29.85 -13.91 0.46
C GLU A 82 29.13 -15.25 0.73
N ASP A 83 27.98 -15.46 0.09
CA ASP A 83 27.71 -16.62 -0.81
C ASP A 83 26.32 -16.48 -1.44
N GLN A 84 25.30 -16.27 -0.60
CA GLN A 84 23.89 -16.29 -1.03
C GLN A 84 23.50 -15.15 -1.99
N GLY A 85 24.06 -13.95 -1.80
CA GLY A 85 23.75 -12.80 -2.65
C GLY A 85 24.42 -12.80 -4.02
N ARG A 86 25.53 -13.55 -4.19
CA ARG A 86 26.20 -13.72 -5.49
C ARG A 86 25.51 -14.81 -6.30
N ASP A 87 25.14 -15.91 -5.65
CA ASP A 87 24.40 -16.99 -6.28
C ASP A 87 23.01 -16.53 -6.72
N GLN A 88 22.25 -15.83 -5.86
CA GLN A 88 20.93 -15.31 -6.25
C GLN A 88 21.01 -14.28 -7.38
N ARG A 89 21.99 -13.36 -7.37
CA ARG A 89 22.17 -12.41 -8.49
C ARG A 89 22.63 -13.10 -9.76
N GLY A 90 23.48 -14.13 -9.63
CA GLY A 90 23.90 -14.98 -10.75
C GLY A 90 22.71 -15.70 -11.36
N GLU A 91 21.90 -16.36 -10.54
CA GLU A 91 20.67 -17.06 -10.95
C GLU A 91 19.65 -16.12 -11.60
N VAL A 92 19.40 -14.94 -11.04
CA VAL A 92 18.50 -13.94 -11.64
C VAL A 92 19.03 -13.45 -12.98
N ASN A 93 20.34 -13.21 -13.08
CA ASN A 93 20.97 -12.78 -14.34
C ASN A 93 20.93 -13.90 -15.40
N GLU A 94 21.15 -15.16 -15.00
CA GLU A 94 21.05 -16.32 -15.88
C GLU A 94 19.61 -16.55 -16.37
N GLN A 95 18.62 -16.42 -15.48
CA GLN A 95 17.20 -16.51 -15.85
C GLN A 95 16.81 -15.39 -16.83
N TRP A 96 17.31 -14.18 -16.61
CA TRP A 96 17.08 -13.04 -17.50
C TRP A 96 17.73 -13.24 -18.87
N GLU A 97 18.99 -13.66 -18.92
CA GLU A 97 19.70 -13.98 -20.17
C GLU A 97 19.03 -15.15 -20.91
N ALA A 98 18.54 -16.16 -20.20
CA ALA A 98 17.77 -17.26 -20.77
C ALA A 98 16.43 -16.79 -21.36
N ALA A 99 15.72 -15.89 -20.66
CA ALA A 99 14.49 -15.29 -21.15
C ALA A 99 14.74 -14.45 -22.42
N ILE A 100 15.81 -13.65 -22.45
CA ILE A 100 16.23 -12.89 -23.64
C ILE A 100 16.56 -13.83 -24.79
N THR A 101 17.28 -14.91 -24.51
CA THR A 101 17.64 -15.91 -25.54
C THR A 101 16.40 -16.59 -26.11
N LYS A 102 15.38 -16.85 -25.29
CA LYS A 102 14.15 -17.56 -25.67
C LYS A 102 13.12 -16.66 -26.37
N HIS A 103 12.93 -15.44 -25.89
CA HIS A 103 11.84 -14.54 -26.33
C HIS A 103 12.33 -13.31 -27.10
N GLY A 104 13.61 -12.97 -26.99
CA GLY A 104 14.19 -11.74 -27.54
C GLY A 104 14.16 -10.58 -26.55
N GLU A 105 15.23 -9.78 -26.58
CA GLU A 105 15.47 -8.67 -25.66
C GLU A 105 14.31 -7.67 -25.60
N ALA A 106 13.83 -7.20 -26.75
CA ALA A 106 12.75 -6.22 -26.82
C ALA A 106 11.41 -6.74 -26.24
N ILE A 107 11.14 -8.05 -26.34
CA ILE A 107 9.93 -8.67 -25.77
C ILE A 107 10.05 -8.72 -24.25
N VAL A 108 11.23 -9.12 -23.74
CA VAL A 108 11.51 -9.22 -22.31
C VAL A 108 11.52 -7.83 -21.66
N GLU A 109 12.14 -6.83 -22.27
CA GLU A 109 12.20 -5.47 -21.75
C GLU A 109 10.80 -4.84 -21.64
N ALA A 110 10.01 -4.89 -22.71
CA ALA A 110 8.64 -4.35 -22.72
C ALA A 110 7.73 -5.06 -21.70
N ALA A 111 7.96 -6.35 -21.46
CA ALA A 111 7.25 -7.10 -20.43
C ALA A 111 7.68 -6.70 -19.02
N ASN A 112 8.98 -6.60 -18.78
CA ASN A 112 9.56 -6.32 -17.48
C ASN A 112 9.09 -4.97 -16.93
N ASP A 113 9.02 -3.94 -17.79
CA ASP A 113 8.50 -2.63 -17.40
C ASP A 113 7.10 -2.73 -16.79
N VAL A 114 6.19 -3.45 -17.45
CA VAL A 114 4.80 -3.58 -16.98
C VAL A 114 4.70 -4.51 -15.77
N LEU A 115 5.46 -5.60 -15.74
CA LEU A 115 5.48 -6.53 -14.61
C LEU A 115 6.02 -5.87 -13.33
N MET A 116 7.05 -5.02 -13.45
CA MET A 116 7.57 -4.22 -12.33
C MET A 116 6.52 -3.24 -11.79
N GLU A 117 5.74 -2.60 -12.67
CA GLU A 117 4.63 -1.74 -12.22
C GLU A 117 3.53 -2.52 -11.48
N ILE A 118 3.21 -3.73 -11.93
CA ILE A 118 2.24 -4.63 -11.28
C ILE A 118 2.73 -4.99 -9.87
N ASP A 119 3.99 -5.43 -9.75
CA ASP A 119 4.61 -5.85 -8.49
C ASP A 119 4.76 -4.70 -7.49
N ALA A 120 5.18 -3.53 -7.97
CA ALA A 120 5.29 -2.33 -7.15
C ALA A 120 3.92 -1.91 -6.57
N ALA A 121 2.87 -1.93 -7.38
CA ALA A 121 1.52 -1.61 -6.92
C ALA A 121 0.98 -2.67 -5.94
N ALA A 122 1.22 -3.96 -6.20
CA ALA A 122 0.82 -5.05 -5.32
C ALA A 122 1.52 -4.96 -3.94
N THR A 123 2.81 -4.62 -3.93
CA THR A 123 3.58 -4.42 -2.70
C THR A 123 2.99 -3.30 -1.85
N VAL A 124 2.71 -2.14 -2.46
CA VAL A 124 2.11 -1.00 -1.75
C VAL A 124 0.71 -1.35 -1.20
N LEU A 125 -0.10 -2.11 -1.95
CA LEU A 125 -1.41 -2.56 -1.47
C LEU A 125 -1.32 -3.52 -0.27
N ALA A 126 -0.35 -4.42 -0.29
CA ALA A 126 -0.08 -5.34 0.81
C ALA A 126 0.40 -4.58 2.06
N ASP A 127 1.23 -3.56 1.89
CA ASP A 127 1.69 -2.73 3.01
C ASP A 127 0.57 -1.86 3.60
N LEU A 128 -0.34 -1.35 2.76
CA LEU A 128 -1.54 -0.65 3.21
C LEU A 128 -2.55 -1.55 3.94
N GLU A 129 -2.46 -2.88 3.78
CA GLU A 129 -3.27 -3.85 4.53
C GLU A 129 -2.69 -4.17 5.92
N LYS A 130 -1.36 -4.04 6.06
CA LYS A 130 -0.67 -4.16 7.36
C LYS A 130 -0.87 -2.86 8.14
N SER A 131 -1.98 -2.73 8.87
CA SER A 131 -2.17 -1.59 9.77
C SER A 131 -1.10 -1.60 10.86
N GLU A 132 -0.22 -0.59 10.85
CA GLU A 132 0.77 -0.43 11.91
C GLU A 132 0.09 0.03 13.21
N PRO A 133 0.40 -0.59 14.35
CA PRO A 133 -0.14 -0.18 15.62
C PRO A 133 0.37 1.23 15.99
N VAL A 134 -0.54 2.13 16.33
CA VAL A 134 -0.21 3.49 16.81
C VAL A 134 0.00 3.44 18.32
N HIS A 135 1.10 4.01 18.81
CA HIS A 135 1.32 4.12 20.25
C HIS A 135 0.36 5.16 20.85
N ASP A 136 -0.49 4.71 21.76
CA ASP A 136 -1.41 5.54 22.54
C ASP A 136 -0.72 5.99 23.85
N PRO A 137 -0.37 7.27 23.98
CA PRO A 137 0.29 7.80 25.17
C PRO A 137 -0.63 7.88 26.39
N GLU A 138 -1.96 7.84 26.23
CA GLU A 138 -2.91 7.87 27.36
C GLU A 138 -3.05 6.49 28.01
N ILE A 139 -3.03 5.43 27.20
CA ILE A 139 -3.16 4.05 27.68
C ILE A 139 -1.78 3.40 27.92
N GLY A 140 -0.69 4.01 27.42
CA GLY A 140 0.67 3.48 27.52
C GLY A 140 0.85 2.19 26.73
N GLY A 141 0.06 2.01 25.67
CA GLY A 141 -0.01 0.78 24.87
C GLY A 141 -0.19 1.09 23.39
N TYR A 142 -0.20 0.06 22.56
CA TYR A 142 -0.40 0.17 21.13
C TYR A 142 -1.87 -0.07 20.78
N THR A 143 -2.49 0.84 20.02
CA THR A 143 -3.87 0.72 19.55
C THR A 143 -3.93 0.71 18.02
N TYR A 144 -4.94 0.07 17.45
CA TYR A 144 -5.25 0.09 16.02
C TYR A 144 -6.30 1.16 15.68
N ALA A 145 -6.52 2.11 16.58
CA ALA A 145 -7.57 3.10 16.45
C ALA A 145 -7.13 4.21 15.49
N ILE A 146 -7.36 4.01 14.19
CA ILE A 146 -7.28 5.07 13.18
C ILE A 146 -8.57 5.91 13.20
N SER A 147 -8.44 7.22 13.02
CA SER A 147 -9.61 8.10 12.89
C SER A 147 -10.39 7.82 11.60
N GLU A 148 -11.67 8.19 11.55
CA GLU A 148 -12.47 8.06 10.31
C GLU A 148 -11.82 8.79 9.12
N LYS A 149 -11.20 9.95 9.38
CA LYS A 149 -10.49 10.72 8.36
C LYS A 149 -9.26 9.98 7.82
N GLU A 150 -8.42 9.42 8.69
CA GLU A 150 -7.25 8.63 8.26
C GLU A 150 -7.66 7.37 7.51
N ARG A 151 -8.78 6.76 7.91
CA ARG A 151 -9.37 5.64 7.20
C ARG A 151 -9.82 6.03 5.79
N GLU A 152 -10.54 7.15 5.64
CA GLU A 152 -10.97 7.66 4.33
C GLU A 152 -9.76 7.99 3.43
N GLU A 153 -8.72 8.62 3.98
CA GLU A 153 -7.49 8.93 3.23
C GLU A 153 -6.77 7.66 2.78
N THR A 154 -6.70 6.64 3.65
CA THR A 154 -6.11 5.33 3.33
C THR A 154 -6.92 4.59 2.27
N GLU A 155 -8.26 4.61 2.37
CA GLU A 155 -9.16 4.01 1.37
C GLU A 155 -9.04 4.71 0.02
N GLN A 156 -8.94 6.05 -0.02
CA GLN A 156 -8.71 6.80 -1.26
C GLN A 156 -7.35 6.48 -1.89
N LEU A 157 -6.30 6.38 -1.09
CA LEU A 157 -4.98 5.99 -1.57
C LEU A 157 -5.02 4.56 -2.12
N ARG A 158 -5.59 3.62 -1.38
CA ARG A 158 -5.78 2.23 -1.81
C ARG A 158 -6.50 2.16 -3.16
N ALA A 159 -7.66 2.81 -3.30
CA ALA A 159 -8.42 2.81 -4.55
C ALA A 159 -7.62 3.36 -5.73
N LYS A 160 -6.75 4.36 -5.50
CA LYS A 160 -5.86 4.88 -6.54
C LYS A 160 -4.79 3.86 -6.95
N ILE A 161 -4.16 3.17 -5.99
CA ILE A 161 -3.15 2.15 -6.28
C ILE A 161 -3.80 0.93 -6.96
N GLU A 162 -4.98 0.50 -6.51
CA GLU A 162 -5.78 -0.56 -7.17
C GLU A 162 -6.05 -0.19 -8.63
N GLN A 163 -6.50 1.05 -8.89
CA GLN A 163 -6.70 1.50 -10.27
C GLN A 163 -5.40 1.47 -11.10
N GLN A 164 -4.25 1.81 -10.51
CA GLN A 164 -2.96 1.74 -11.20
C GLN A 164 -2.56 0.29 -11.49
N HIS A 165 -2.75 -0.60 -10.52
CA HIS A 165 -2.51 -2.03 -10.65
C HIS A 165 -3.35 -2.65 -11.77
N ASP A 166 -4.65 -2.39 -11.80
CA ASP A 166 -5.57 -2.87 -12.84
C ASP A 166 -5.18 -2.38 -14.25
N LYS A 167 -4.74 -1.12 -14.35
CA LYS A 167 -4.23 -0.56 -15.62
C LYS A 167 -2.92 -1.22 -16.06
N ALA A 168 -2.05 -1.58 -15.13
CA ALA A 168 -0.81 -2.29 -15.44
C ALA A 168 -1.11 -3.73 -15.90
N ILE A 169 -1.98 -4.45 -15.19
CA ILE A 169 -2.47 -5.78 -15.61
C ILE A 169 -3.10 -5.73 -17.01
N SER A 170 -3.95 -4.74 -17.28
CA SER A 170 -4.59 -4.57 -18.60
C SER A 170 -3.57 -4.33 -19.72
N ARG A 171 -2.50 -3.57 -19.44
CA ARG A 171 -1.40 -3.37 -20.39
C ARG A 171 -0.62 -4.67 -20.62
N ALA A 172 -0.35 -5.44 -19.57
CA ALA A 172 0.32 -6.74 -19.70
C ALA A 172 -0.50 -7.71 -20.57
N ALA A 173 -1.82 -7.77 -20.34
CA ALA A 173 -2.72 -8.59 -21.16
C ALA A 173 -2.73 -8.16 -22.63
N ARG A 174 -2.71 -6.84 -22.90
CA ARG A 174 -2.59 -6.31 -24.25
C ARG A 174 -1.28 -6.71 -24.93
N LEU A 175 -0.15 -6.61 -24.21
CA LEU A 175 1.14 -7.05 -24.72
C LEU A 175 1.12 -8.53 -25.10
N VAL A 176 0.45 -9.39 -24.32
CA VAL A 176 0.27 -10.82 -24.67
C VAL A 176 -0.51 -10.99 -25.98
N ILE A 177 -1.60 -10.24 -26.18
CA ILE A 177 -2.37 -10.25 -27.43
C ILE A 177 -1.52 -9.78 -28.62
N GLU A 178 -0.66 -8.79 -28.40
CA GLU A 178 0.28 -8.26 -29.39
C GLU A 178 1.46 -9.22 -29.67
N GLY A 179 1.58 -10.33 -28.93
CA GLY A 179 2.54 -11.41 -29.17
C GLY A 179 3.64 -11.52 -28.12
N ASN A 180 3.53 -10.85 -26.97
CA ASN A 180 4.48 -10.98 -25.88
C ASN A 180 4.32 -12.35 -25.19
N THR A 181 5.12 -13.33 -25.62
CA THR A 181 5.10 -14.69 -25.09
C THR A 181 5.71 -14.80 -23.68
N TYR A 182 6.56 -13.85 -23.28
CA TYR A 182 7.22 -13.88 -21.97
C TYR A 182 6.24 -13.58 -20.84
N ILE A 183 5.37 -12.56 -21.00
CA ILE A 183 4.31 -12.27 -20.01
C ILE A 183 3.38 -13.47 -19.83
N ARG A 184 3.11 -14.24 -20.89
CA ARG A 184 2.28 -15.44 -20.80
C ARG A 184 2.93 -16.51 -19.92
N GLU A 185 4.24 -16.72 -20.06
CA GLU A 185 4.98 -17.67 -19.22
C GLU A 185 5.05 -17.19 -17.76
N VAL A 186 5.25 -15.90 -17.52
CA VAL A 186 5.20 -15.32 -16.17
C VAL A 186 3.81 -15.49 -15.56
N ALA A 187 2.73 -15.29 -16.34
CA ALA A 187 1.36 -15.42 -15.87
C ALA A 187 1.00 -16.83 -15.36
N GLU A 188 1.69 -17.88 -15.81
CA GLU A 188 1.49 -19.24 -15.29
C GLU A 188 1.74 -19.34 -13.78
N GLN A 189 2.57 -18.45 -13.22
CA GLN A 189 2.89 -18.37 -11.79
C GLN A 189 1.99 -17.36 -11.04
N HIS A 190 1.20 -16.56 -11.75
CA HIS A 190 0.41 -15.46 -11.21
C HIS A 190 -1.07 -15.56 -11.63
N PRO A 191 -1.95 -16.14 -10.79
CA PRO A 191 -3.34 -16.41 -11.15
C PRO A 191 -4.14 -15.18 -11.59
N ASP A 192 -3.91 -14.02 -10.98
CA ASP A 192 -4.62 -12.78 -11.31
C ASP A 192 -4.23 -12.26 -12.70
N LEU A 193 -2.93 -12.33 -13.02
CA LEU A 193 -2.42 -11.98 -14.34
C LEU A 193 -2.95 -12.94 -15.40
N GLN A 194 -2.95 -14.24 -15.13
CA GLN A 194 -3.50 -15.27 -16.04
C GLN A 194 -4.98 -15.01 -16.34
N ARG A 195 -5.78 -14.75 -15.31
CA ARG A 195 -7.21 -14.48 -15.47
C ARG A 195 -7.47 -13.25 -16.32
N ALA A 196 -6.68 -12.19 -16.14
CA ALA A 196 -6.82 -10.97 -16.91
C ALA A 196 -6.45 -11.16 -18.39
N ILE A 197 -5.41 -11.94 -18.67
CA ILE A 197 -5.04 -12.34 -20.04
C ILE A 197 -6.20 -13.12 -20.68
N ASP A 198 -6.70 -14.16 -20.02
CA ASP A 198 -7.78 -14.99 -20.55
C ASP A 198 -9.05 -14.17 -20.84
N GLN A 199 -9.36 -13.19 -20.00
CA GLN A 199 -10.49 -12.28 -20.21
C GLN A 199 -10.24 -11.36 -21.41
N ALA A 200 -9.06 -10.72 -21.48
CA ALA A 200 -8.71 -9.83 -22.58
C ALA A 200 -8.72 -10.56 -23.94
N GLU A 201 -8.23 -11.81 -23.98
CA GLU A 201 -8.28 -12.64 -25.19
C GLU A 201 -9.71 -12.97 -25.62
N LYS A 202 -10.58 -13.34 -24.68
CA LYS A 202 -12.01 -13.58 -24.97
C LYS A 202 -12.69 -12.34 -25.53
N HIS A 203 -12.35 -11.15 -25.02
CA HIS A 203 -12.87 -9.88 -25.52
C HIS A 203 -12.31 -9.51 -26.89
N ALA A 204 -11.03 -9.79 -27.17
CA ALA A 204 -10.41 -9.56 -28.47
C ALA A 204 -10.90 -10.53 -29.56
N GLN A 205 -11.29 -11.75 -29.18
CA GLN A 205 -11.81 -12.77 -30.10
C GLN A 205 -13.31 -12.62 -30.40
N ARG A 206 -14.06 -11.82 -29.64
CA ARG A 206 -15.44 -11.44 -29.97
C ARG A 206 -15.37 -10.35 -31.04
N PRO A 207 -15.71 -10.64 -32.31
CA PRO A 207 -15.89 -9.56 -33.29
C PRO A 207 -16.99 -8.63 -32.77
N GLU A 208 -16.88 -7.32 -33.01
CA GLU A 208 -18.02 -6.41 -32.88
C GLU A 208 -19.13 -6.84 -33.86
N GLU A 209 -19.94 -7.83 -33.48
CA GLU A 209 -21.23 -8.07 -34.12
C GLU A 209 -22.28 -7.17 -33.46
N GLU A 210 -22.91 -6.34 -34.29
CA GLU A 210 -24.10 -5.52 -34.05
C GLU A 210 -23.97 -4.29 -33.13
N LYS A 211 -23.29 -3.25 -33.63
CA LYS A 211 -23.59 -1.84 -33.30
C LYS A 211 -24.24 -1.08 -34.46
N ASP A 212 -25.08 -1.75 -35.25
CA ASP A 212 -25.76 -1.12 -36.37
C ASP A 212 -27.22 -1.56 -36.50
N LYS A 213 -28.00 -1.42 -35.41
CA LYS A 213 -29.47 -1.31 -35.49
C LYS A 213 -30.00 -0.32 -34.46
N THR A 214 -30.28 0.88 -34.93
CA THR A 214 -31.11 1.91 -34.31
C THR A 214 -32.45 1.31 -33.85
N PRO A 215 -32.98 1.64 -32.65
CA PRO A 215 -34.27 1.15 -32.21
C PRO A 215 -35.38 2.03 -32.80
N ALA A 216 -36.24 1.45 -33.63
CA ALA A 216 -37.50 2.07 -34.03
C ALA A 216 -38.62 1.02 -33.91
N ASN A 217 -39.31 1.09 -32.78
CA ASN A 217 -40.76 0.94 -32.58
C ASN A 217 -41.50 -0.12 -33.42
N VAL A 218 -42.17 -1.06 -32.76
CA VAL A 218 -43.64 -1.21 -32.77
C VAL A 218 -44.01 -2.50 -32.03
N ASP A 219 -44.65 -2.28 -30.89
CA ASP A 219 -45.51 -3.20 -30.15
C ASP A 219 -46.58 -3.80 -31.09
N THR A 220 -46.86 -5.11 -31.02
CA THR A 220 -48.22 -5.71 -30.89
C THR A 220 -48.34 -7.16 -31.40
N ILE A 221 -48.75 -8.02 -30.46
CA ILE A 221 -49.91 -8.94 -30.54
C ILE A 221 -49.72 -10.36 -31.11
N ALA A 222 -49.78 -11.30 -30.15
CA ALA A 222 -50.64 -12.49 -30.06
C ALA A 222 -50.30 -13.80 -30.79
N GLU A 223 -50.18 -14.81 -29.93
CA GLU A 223 -50.88 -16.09 -29.95
C GLU A 223 -50.72 -17.02 -31.17
N GLN A 224 -49.92 -18.08 -30.97
CA GLN A 224 -50.36 -19.46 -31.18
C GLN A 224 -49.39 -20.39 -30.43
N GLN A 225 -49.68 -20.78 -29.19
CA GLN A 225 -50.50 -21.92 -28.77
C GLN A 225 -50.13 -23.28 -29.39
N ARG A 226 -49.84 -24.22 -28.48
CA ARG A 226 -50.06 -25.69 -28.53
C ARG A 226 -48.86 -26.57 -28.88
N ASP A 227 -48.23 -27.06 -27.82
CA ASP A 227 -48.02 -28.47 -27.47
C ASP A 227 -46.80 -28.48 -26.56
N LEU A 228 -46.92 -28.68 -25.26
CA LEU A 228 -47.09 -30.00 -24.67
C LEU A 228 -47.74 -29.85 -23.29
N ARG A 229 -48.89 -30.50 -23.12
CA ARG A 229 -49.64 -30.59 -21.87
C ARG A 229 -49.49 -32.01 -21.31
N ASN A 230 -49.19 -32.06 -20.01
CA ASN A 230 -49.42 -33.14 -19.04
C ASN A 230 -48.58 -34.42 -19.11
N GLU A 231 -47.68 -34.58 -18.12
CA GLU A 231 -47.79 -35.66 -17.14
C GLU A 231 -47.59 -35.09 -15.72
N GLU A 232 -48.64 -35.19 -14.91
CA GLU A 232 -48.66 -34.92 -13.46
C GLU A 232 -48.09 -36.12 -12.70
N ALA A 233 -47.29 -35.86 -11.65
CA ALA A 233 -47.32 -36.64 -10.40
C ALA A 233 -46.56 -35.90 -9.27
N GLU A 234 -47.30 -35.07 -8.55
CA GLU A 234 -47.30 -34.96 -7.08
C GLU A 234 -45.98 -35.04 -6.29
N ARG A 235 -45.56 -33.90 -5.71
CA ARG A 235 -45.22 -33.78 -4.27
C ARG A 235 -45.37 -32.34 -3.78
N GLN A 236 -45.93 -32.24 -2.57
CA GLN A 236 -46.52 -31.08 -1.91
C GLN A 236 -45.52 -29.99 -1.40
N PRO A 237 -46.03 -28.83 -0.94
CA PRO A 237 -45.38 -27.53 -0.95
C PRO A 237 -44.65 -27.21 0.36
N ASN A 238 -43.62 -26.38 0.30
CA ASN A 238 -43.11 -25.67 1.48
C ASN A 238 -43.56 -24.21 1.42
N ASP A 239 -44.51 -23.90 2.30
CA ASP A 239 -44.97 -22.58 2.69
C ASP A 239 -43.82 -21.78 3.32
N THR A 240 -43.18 -20.87 2.59
CA THR A 240 -42.27 -19.90 3.22
C THR A 240 -42.33 -18.49 2.64
N ASP A 241 -42.89 -18.29 1.44
CA ASP A 241 -42.85 -16.97 0.77
C ASP A 241 -44.14 -16.12 0.91
N ALA A 242 -45.15 -16.59 1.65
CA ALA A 242 -46.43 -15.87 1.78
C ALA A 242 -46.55 -15.03 3.08
N ARG A 243 -45.52 -14.97 3.94
CA ARG A 243 -45.56 -14.20 5.20
C ARG A 243 -44.76 -12.90 5.20
N GLU A 244 -43.80 -12.71 4.31
CA GLU A 244 -43.03 -11.45 4.27
C GLU A 244 -43.77 -10.30 3.56
N ALA A 245 -44.72 -10.62 2.68
CA ALA A 245 -45.49 -9.60 1.97
C ALA A 245 -46.51 -8.84 2.86
N HIS A 246 -46.81 -9.34 4.07
CA HIS A 246 -47.75 -8.68 4.98
C HIS A 246 -47.10 -7.81 6.07
N GLU A 247 -45.77 -7.84 6.23
CA GLU A 247 -45.08 -6.92 7.15
C GLU A 247 -44.72 -5.57 6.52
N LEU A 248 -44.53 -5.51 5.20
CA LEU A 248 -44.20 -4.26 4.50
C LEU A 248 -45.40 -3.30 4.31
N ALA A 249 -46.63 -3.78 4.51
CA ALA A 249 -47.82 -2.93 4.45
C ALA A 249 -48.19 -2.29 5.80
N SER A 250 -47.66 -2.79 6.93
CA SER A 250 -48.01 -2.31 8.28
C SER A 250 -47.08 -1.17 8.77
N THR A 251 -45.86 -1.07 8.23
CA THR A 251 -44.86 -0.06 8.65
C THR A 251 -44.94 1.26 7.89
N VAL A 252 -45.56 1.27 6.70
CA VAL A 252 -45.78 2.49 5.90
C VAL A 252 -46.95 3.32 6.44
N ASP A 253 -47.95 2.69 7.06
CA ASP A 253 -49.10 3.39 7.65
C ASP A 253 -48.78 4.04 9.02
N ALA A 254 -47.74 3.58 9.71
CA ALA A 254 -47.27 4.14 10.99
C ALA A 254 -46.44 5.42 10.81
N THR A 255 -45.78 5.59 9.67
CA THR A 255 -44.96 6.78 9.38
C THR A 255 -45.78 7.96 8.84
N ASN A 256 -46.85 7.71 8.08
CA ASN A 256 -47.74 8.79 7.61
C ASN A 256 -48.57 9.44 8.74
N ARG A 257 -48.95 8.70 9.80
CA ARG A 257 -49.69 9.30 10.92
C ARG A 257 -48.85 10.19 11.85
N LEU A 258 -47.53 9.98 11.90
CA LEU A 258 -46.64 10.83 12.70
C LEU A 258 -46.29 12.15 11.98
N GLN A 259 -46.30 12.17 10.64
CA GLN A 259 -46.06 13.39 9.87
C GLN A 259 -47.26 14.35 9.85
N ASP A 260 -48.49 13.84 9.95
CA ASP A 260 -49.69 14.69 10.04
C ASP A 260 -49.91 15.31 11.42
N GLN A 261 -49.24 14.81 12.47
CA GLN A 261 -49.35 15.35 13.83
C GLN A 261 -48.30 16.42 14.17
N VAL A 262 -47.25 16.56 13.36
CA VAL A 262 -46.18 17.58 13.55
C VAL A 262 -46.48 18.89 12.82
N ASN A 263 -47.43 18.91 11.89
CA ASN A 263 -47.84 20.13 11.15
C ASN A 263 -49.04 20.87 11.77
N LYS A 264 -49.42 20.55 13.00
CA LYS A 264 -50.44 21.26 13.78
C LYS A 264 -49.98 21.46 15.22
N ASP A 265 -49.04 22.37 15.41
CA ASP A 265 -48.92 23.22 16.60
C ASP A 265 -48.20 24.53 16.20
#